data_AF-A0AAD2FG28-F1
#
_entry.id   AF-A0AAD2FG28-F1
#
_cell.length_a   1.000
_cell.length_b   1.000
_cell.length_c   1.000
_cell.angle_alpha   90.00
_cell.angle_beta   90.00
_cell.angle_gamma   90.00
#
_symmetry.space_group_name_H-M   'P 1'
#
loop_
_entity.id
_entity.type
_entity.pdbx_description
1 polymer ?
#
loop_
_entity_poly.entity_id
_entity_poly.type
_entity_poly.pdbx_seq_one_letter_code
_entity_poly.pdbx_strand_id
1 'polypeptide(L)'
;MKSLEYPMTLLTLEAATWVDIMSPVLQVCLPKAGICRSFPRDMVLAPLKFQGLGIPHPFGSQVSKHIETLLRHSNNKTKTGAYLEAALQEHQLKTGTSFGIFQQDFGNTAVLASDTWIKRVWKELETMDIYVAFDSPALPL
;
A
#
# COMPACT_ATOMS: atom_id res chain seq x y z
N MET A 1 -13.53 6.71 -10.03
CA MET A 1 -12.58 6.09 -9.08
C MET A 1 -12.77 4.59 -8.92
N LYS A 2 -14.00 4.05 -8.87
CA LYS A 2 -14.27 2.60 -8.75
C LYS A 2 -13.43 1.70 -9.67
N SER A 3 -13.21 2.12 -10.92
CA SER A 3 -12.38 1.35 -11.87
C SER A 3 -10.90 1.25 -11.49
N LEU A 4 -10.36 2.22 -10.74
CA LEU A 4 -8.97 2.22 -10.28
C LEU A 4 -8.81 1.45 -8.95
N GLU A 5 -9.89 1.23 -8.20
CA GLU A 5 -9.85 0.50 -6.92
C GLU A 5 -9.50 -0.98 -7.08
N TYR A 6 -9.91 -1.61 -8.19
CA TYR A 6 -9.61 -3.02 -8.44
C TYR A 6 -8.10 -3.29 -8.61
N PRO A 7 -7.38 -2.58 -9.50
CA PRO A 7 -5.94 -2.81 -9.68
C PRO A 7 -5.09 -2.30 -8.50
N MET A 8 -5.60 -1.39 -7.65
CA MET A 8 -4.87 -0.86 -6.49
C MET A 8 -4.36 -1.94 -5.53
N THR A 9 -5.00 -3.11 -5.47
CA THR A 9 -4.53 -4.23 -4.64
C THR A 9 -3.18 -4.80 -5.10
N LEU A 10 -2.88 -4.69 -6.39
CA LEU A 10 -1.68 -5.28 -7.01
C LEU A 10 -0.64 -4.23 -7.39
N LEU A 11 -1.08 -2.99 -7.63
CA LEU A 11 -0.22 -1.87 -8.01
C LEU A 11 0.57 -1.37 -6.80
N THR A 12 1.87 -1.18 -7.00
CA THR A 12 2.81 -0.64 -6.01
C THR A 12 3.39 0.67 -6.53
N LEU A 13 2.50 1.65 -6.78
CA LEU A 13 2.88 2.96 -7.31
C LEU A 13 3.26 3.90 -6.17
N GLU A 14 4.28 4.72 -6.41
CA GLU A 14 4.68 5.79 -5.49
C GLU A 14 3.66 6.93 -5.47
N ALA A 15 3.65 7.70 -4.37
CA ALA A 15 2.73 8.82 -4.21
C ALA A 15 2.88 9.88 -5.32
N ALA A 16 4.12 10.13 -5.79
CA ALA A 16 4.39 11.08 -6.88
C ALA A 16 3.72 10.64 -8.19
N THR A 17 3.81 9.35 -8.55
CA THR A 17 3.17 8.82 -9.75
C THR A 17 1.64 8.94 -9.67
N TRP A 18 1.05 8.78 -8.48
CA TRP A 18 -0.37 9.01 -8.29
C TRP A 18 -0.79 10.46 -8.51
N VAL A 19 0.04 11.43 -8.13
CA VAL A 19 -0.20 12.85 -8.41
C VAL A 19 -0.22 13.10 -9.92
N ASP A 20 0.70 12.50 -10.67
CA ASP A 20 0.75 12.61 -12.13
C ASP A 20 -0.49 11.99 -12.80
N ILE A 21 -0.93 10.81 -12.33
CA ILE A 21 -2.14 10.14 -12.81
C ILE A 21 -3.40 10.96 -12.51
N MET A 22 -3.48 11.58 -11.33
CA MET A 22 -4.64 12.36 -10.92
C MET A 22 -4.69 13.76 -11.52
N SER A 23 -3.54 14.33 -11.87
CA SER A 23 -3.43 15.68 -12.42
C SER A 23 -4.41 15.95 -13.58
N PRO A 24 -4.44 15.15 -14.67
CA PRO A 24 -5.36 15.40 -15.79
C PRO A 24 -6.83 15.23 -15.38
N VAL A 25 -7.13 14.27 -14.50
CA VAL A 25 -8.49 14.05 -13.99
C VAL A 25 -8.98 15.28 -13.24
N LEU A 26 -8.17 15.82 -12.34
CA LEU A 26 -8.52 17.01 -11.56
C LEU A 26 -8.60 18.27 -12.44
N GLN A 27 -7.75 18.42 -13.44
CA GLN A 27 -7.81 19.55 -14.38
C GLN A 27 -9.15 19.60 -15.14
N VAL A 28 -9.76 18.44 -15.44
CA VAL A 28 -11.07 18.38 -16.11
C VAL A 28 -12.22 18.42 -15.12
N CYS A 29 -12.11 17.76 -13.97
CA CYS A 29 -13.20 17.64 -13.01
C CYS A 29 -13.45 18.93 -12.20
N LEU A 30 -12.39 19.68 -11.83
CA LEU A 30 -12.54 20.88 -11.00
C LEU A 30 -13.36 21.98 -11.69
N PRO A 31 -13.11 22.36 -12.96
CA PRO A 31 -13.94 23.36 -13.64
C PRO A 31 -15.40 22.93 -13.79
N LYS A 32 -15.64 21.64 -14.02
CA LYS A 32 -17.01 21.08 -14.09
C LYS A 32 -17.74 21.15 -12.75
N ALA A 33 -17.01 21.12 -11.65
CA ALA A 33 -17.54 21.31 -10.30
C ALA A 33 -17.67 22.80 -9.90
N GLY A 34 -17.37 23.75 -10.79
CA GLY A 34 -17.40 25.19 -10.49
C GLY A 34 -16.17 25.70 -9.73
N ILE A 35 -15.10 24.91 -9.67
CA ILE A 35 -13.86 25.23 -8.93
C ILE A 35 -12.75 25.58 -9.93
N CYS A 36 -11.84 26.48 -9.55
CA CYS A 36 -10.71 26.86 -10.39
C CYS A 36 -9.80 25.65 -10.71
N ARG A 37 -9.40 25.49 -11.99
CA ARG A 37 -8.47 24.43 -12.44
C ARG A 37 -7.15 24.41 -11.66
N SER A 38 -6.67 25.59 -11.26
CA SER A 38 -5.42 25.85 -10.54
C SER A 38 -5.57 25.78 -9.03
N PHE A 39 -6.73 25.34 -8.51
CA PHE A 39 -6.94 25.22 -7.07
C PHE A 39 -5.85 24.33 -6.43
N PRO A 40 -5.27 24.72 -5.28
CA PRO A 40 -4.17 23.99 -4.64
C PRO A 40 -4.52 22.51 -4.43
N ARG A 41 -3.65 21.60 -4.88
CA ARG A 41 -3.92 20.15 -4.83
C ARG A 41 -4.01 19.62 -3.41
N ASP A 42 -3.26 20.21 -2.48
CA ASP A 42 -3.34 19.87 -1.06
C ASP A 42 -4.74 20.17 -0.50
N MET A 43 -5.37 21.28 -0.91
CA MET A 43 -6.74 21.60 -0.49
C MET A 43 -7.80 20.75 -1.21
N VAL A 44 -7.56 20.32 -2.45
CA VAL A 44 -8.42 19.34 -3.12
C VAL A 44 -8.49 18.03 -2.31
N LEU A 45 -7.33 17.57 -1.85
CA LEU A 45 -7.18 16.29 -1.18
C LEU A 45 -7.49 16.35 0.32
N ALA A 46 -7.50 17.55 0.90
CA ALA A 46 -7.77 17.76 2.31
C ALA A 46 -9.22 17.38 2.69
N PRO A 47 -9.46 16.96 3.95
CA PRO A 47 -10.79 16.66 4.44
C PRO A 47 -11.70 17.89 4.43
N LEU A 48 -13.02 17.67 4.29
CA LEU A 48 -14.05 18.71 4.42
C LEU A 48 -13.95 19.47 5.75
N LYS A 49 -13.53 18.79 6.82
CA LYS A 49 -13.37 19.38 8.17
C LYS A 49 -12.34 20.51 8.21
N PHE A 50 -11.39 20.52 7.28
CA PHE A 50 -10.35 21.53 7.12
C PHE A 50 -10.55 22.38 5.87
N GLN A 51 -11.81 22.55 5.42
CA GLN A 51 -12.16 23.32 4.22
C GLN A 51 -11.56 22.78 2.92
N GLY A 52 -11.18 21.49 2.89
CA GLY A 52 -10.79 20.81 1.67
C GLY A 52 -12.00 20.30 0.87
N LEU A 53 -11.75 19.70 -0.30
CA LEU A 53 -12.82 19.10 -1.13
C LEU A 53 -13.18 17.66 -0.73
N GLY A 54 -12.43 17.07 0.20
CA GLY A 54 -12.69 15.72 0.72
C GLY A 54 -12.42 14.60 -0.27
N ILE A 55 -11.62 14.84 -1.32
CA ILE A 55 -11.27 13.82 -2.30
C ILE A 55 -10.09 13.00 -1.74
N PRO A 56 -10.25 11.70 -1.43
CA PRO A 56 -9.17 10.92 -0.86
C PRO A 56 -8.03 10.76 -1.87
N HIS A 57 -6.79 10.88 -1.38
CA HIS A 57 -5.62 10.66 -2.22
C HIS A 57 -5.50 9.17 -2.60
N PRO A 58 -5.34 8.82 -3.89
CA PRO A 58 -5.34 7.42 -4.33
C PRO A 58 -4.27 6.54 -3.68
N PHE A 59 -3.12 7.11 -3.33
CA PHE A 59 -2.08 6.37 -2.61
C PHE A 59 -2.56 5.86 -1.25
N GLY A 60 -3.35 6.67 -0.52
CA GLY A 60 -3.93 6.21 0.75
C GLY A 60 -4.92 5.06 0.54
N SER A 61 -5.70 5.10 -0.54
CA SER A 61 -6.58 4.00 -0.93
C SER A 61 -5.81 2.74 -1.34
N GLN A 62 -4.68 2.88 -2.04
CA GLN A 62 -3.79 1.76 -2.39
C GLN A 62 -3.27 1.05 -1.13
N VAL A 63 -2.68 1.81 -0.19
CA VAL A 63 -2.16 1.21 1.05
C VAL A 63 -3.28 0.60 1.89
N SER A 64 -4.44 1.26 1.96
CA SER A 64 -5.63 0.70 2.62
C SER A 64 -6.02 -0.65 2.01
N LYS A 65 -5.96 -0.79 0.68
CA LYS A 65 -6.24 -2.06 -0.02
C LYS A 65 -5.16 -3.12 0.19
N HIS A 66 -3.89 -2.74 0.27
CA HIS A 66 -2.81 -3.65 0.64
C HIS A 66 -3.04 -4.23 2.03
N ILE A 67 -3.31 -3.38 3.03
CA ILE A 67 -3.60 -3.81 4.41
C ILE A 67 -4.87 -4.67 4.47
N GLU A 68 -5.95 -4.25 3.80
CA GLU A 68 -7.18 -5.05 3.72
C GLU A 68 -6.90 -6.44 3.15
N THR A 69 -6.06 -6.54 2.12
CA THR A 69 -5.69 -7.80 1.47
C THR A 69 -4.87 -8.69 2.40
N LEU A 70 -3.87 -8.12 3.10
CA LEU A 70 -3.06 -8.84 4.09
C LEU A 70 -3.94 -9.41 5.21
N LEU A 71 -4.83 -8.59 5.80
CA LEU A 71 -5.69 -8.99 6.91
C LEU A 71 -6.81 -9.95 6.48
N ARG A 72 -7.41 -9.72 5.32
CA ARG A 72 -8.52 -10.52 4.82
C ARG A 72 -8.07 -11.92 4.40
N HIS A 73 -6.93 -12.04 3.73
CA HIS A 73 -6.47 -13.32 3.22
C HIS A 73 -5.66 -14.14 4.22
N SER A 74 -5.05 -13.50 5.23
CA SER A 74 -4.36 -14.22 6.31
C SER A 74 -5.33 -15.02 7.19
N ASN A 75 -6.47 -14.43 7.57
CA ASN A 75 -7.41 -15.09 8.47
C ASN A 75 -8.41 -16.03 7.75
N ASN A 76 -8.50 -15.94 6.42
CA ASN A 76 -9.42 -16.76 5.64
C ASN A 76 -8.67 -17.86 4.88
N LYS A 77 -9.21 -19.07 4.87
CA LYS A 77 -8.70 -20.24 4.10
C LYS A 77 -8.92 -20.08 2.59
N THR A 78 -8.35 -19.02 2.02
CA THR A 78 -8.41 -18.70 0.59
C THR A 78 -7.13 -19.14 -0.11
N LYS A 79 -7.21 -19.44 -1.42
CA LYS A 79 -6.01 -19.76 -2.21
C LYS A 79 -4.98 -18.62 -2.18
N THR A 80 -5.44 -17.38 -2.23
CA THR A 80 -4.58 -16.19 -2.11
C THR A 80 -3.87 -16.13 -0.76
N GLY A 81 -4.54 -16.52 0.33
CA GLY A 81 -3.93 -16.64 1.66
C GLY A 81 -2.77 -17.63 1.68
N ALA A 82 -2.96 -18.82 1.10
CA ALA A 82 -1.90 -19.82 0.98
C ALA A 82 -0.70 -19.32 0.16
N TYR A 83 -0.93 -18.59 -0.94
CA TYR A 83 0.16 -17.99 -1.71
C TYR A 83 0.89 -16.88 -0.94
N LEU A 84 0.14 -16.07 -0.19
CA LEU A 84 0.69 -15.00 0.62
C LEU A 84 1.54 -15.55 1.77
N GLU A 85 1.05 -16.58 2.46
CA GLU A 85 1.80 -17.28 3.50
C GLU A 85 3.08 -17.93 2.94
N ALA A 86 2.98 -18.64 1.82
CA ALA A 86 4.15 -19.24 1.17
C ALA A 86 5.19 -18.18 0.77
N ALA A 87 4.75 -17.04 0.23
CA ALA A 87 5.64 -15.95 -0.14
C ALA A 87 6.28 -15.27 1.09
N LEU A 88 5.55 -15.15 2.21
CA LEU A 88 6.12 -14.65 3.47
C LEU A 88 7.15 -15.62 4.06
N GLN A 89 6.87 -16.92 4.04
CA GLN A 89 7.82 -17.96 4.48
C GLN A 89 9.05 -18.04 3.58
N GLU A 90 8.89 -17.87 2.26
CA GLU A 90 10.01 -17.76 1.32
C GLU A 90 10.93 -16.58 1.67
N HIS A 91 10.35 -15.42 1.99
CA HIS A 91 11.12 -14.26 2.45
C HIS A 91 11.80 -14.50 3.79
N GLN A 92 11.11 -15.14 4.74
CA GLN A 92 11.69 -15.50 6.03
C GLN A 92 12.92 -16.42 5.84
N LEU A 93 12.81 -17.41 4.95
CA LEU A 93 13.91 -18.32 4.61
C LEU A 93 15.06 -17.58 3.92
N LYS A 94 14.78 -16.68 2.98
CA LYS A 94 15.81 -15.91 2.24
C LYS A 94 16.55 -14.91 3.11
N THR A 95 15.85 -14.27 4.03
CA THR A 95 16.45 -13.33 5.00
C THR A 95 17.15 -14.05 6.14
N GLY A 96 16.86 -15.35 6.35
CA GLY A 96 17.42 -16.16 7.44
C GLY A 96 16.92 -15.70 8.82
N THR A 97 15.74 -15.08 8.89
CA THR A 97 15.22 -14.50 10.13
C THR A 97 14.23 -15.44 10.82
N SER A 98 14.27 -15.48 12.15
CA SER A 98 13.30 -16.27 12.93
C SER A 98 11.93 -15.61 13.05
N PHE A 99 11.82 -14.32 12.71
CA PHE A 99 10.59 -13.52 12.78
C PHE A 99 10.07 -13.20 11.37
N GLY A 100 8.84 -12.72 11.28
CA GLY A 100 8.23 -12.31 10.02
C GLY A 100 8.88 -11.05 9.42
N ILE A 101 8.84 -10.96 8.09
CA ILE A 101 9.48 -9.87 7.34
C ILE A 101 9.00 -8.47 7.75
N PHE A 102 7.73 -8.31 8.11
CA PHE A 102 7.17 -7.02 8.53
C PHE A 102 7.64 -6.55 9.93
N GLN A 103 8.30 -7.43 10.67
CA GLN A 103 8.85 -7.15 12.01
C GLN A 103 10.35 -6.86 11.95
N GLN A 104 10.92 -6.83 10.75
CA GLN A 104 12.32 -6.52 10.51
C GLN A 104 12.48 -5.08 10.02
N ASP A 105 13.67 -4.53 10.23
CA ASP A 105 14.09 -3.25 9.68
C ASP A 105 14.36 -3.41 8.17
N PHE A 106 13.68 -2.61 7.35
CA PHE A 106 13.80 -2.69 5.89
C PHE A 106 15.20 -2.32 5.43
N GLY A 107 15.79 -1.28 6.01
CA GLY A 107 17.12 -0.80 5.63
C GLY A 107 18.18 -1.91 5.68
N ASN A 108 18.12 -2.74 6.72
CA ASN A 108 19.07 -3.82 6.93
C ASN A 108 18.71 -5.10 6.18
N THR A 109 17.46 -5.53 6.24
CA THR A 109 17.07 -6.89 5.79
C THR A 109 16.49 -6.94 4.38
N ALA A 110 16.04 -5.81 3.82
CA ALA A 110 15.43 -5.79 2.49
C ALA A 110 16.43 -6.11 1.38
N VAL A 111 17.74 -5.93 1.59
CA VAL A 111 18.76 -6.29 0.59
C VAL A 111 18.76 -7.80 0.31
N LEU A 112 18.42 -8.63 1.30
CA LEU A 112 18.36 -10.09 1.18
C LEU A 112 17.02 -10.59 0.63
N ALA A 113 15.96 -9.79 0.74
CA ALA A 113 14.62 -10.12 0.28
C ALA A 113 14.47 -9.99 -1.24
N SER A 114 13.72 -10.90 -1.87
CA SER A 114 13.44 -10.86 -3.31
C SER A 114 12.52 -9.69 -3.71
N ASP A 115 12.70 -9.12 -4.90
CA ASP A 115 11.77 -8.10 -5.41
C ASP A 115 10.42 -8.73 -5.72
N THR A 116 9.47 -8.51 -4.83
CA THR A 116 8.12 -9.07 -4.85
C THR A 116 7.15 -8.01 -4.36
N TRP A 117 5.86 -8.23 -4.60
CA TRP A 117 4.80 -7.36 -4.09
C TRP A 117 4.91 -7.15 -2.56
N ILE A 118 5.19 -8.22 -1.79
CA ILE A 118 5.31 -8.14 -0.32
C ILE A 118 6.45 -7.21 0.12
N LYS A 119 7.61 -7.27 -0.55
CA LYS A 119 8.74 -6.39 -0.23
C LYS A 119 8.38 -4.91 -0.44
N ARG A 120 7.63 -4.61 -1.50
CA ARG A 120 7.18 -3.24 -1.79
C ARG A 120 6.14 -2.76 -0.77
N VAL A 121 5.19 -3.62 -0.39
CA VAL A 121 4.22 -3.33 0.68
C VAL A 121 4.94 -3.09 2.00
N TRP A 122 5.95 -3.88 2.34
CA TRP A 122 6.74 -3.67 3.55
C TRP A 122 7.45 -2.31 3.56
N LYS A 123 8.04 -1.88 2.44
CA LYS A 123 8.59 -0.52 2.29
C LYS A 123 7.54 0.57 2.53
N GLU A 124 6.35 0.40 1.96
CA GLU A 124 5.23 1.34 2.14
C GLU A 124 4.79 1.42 3.61
N LEU A 125 4.66 0.27 4.28
CA LEU A 125 4.24 0.19 5.68
C LEU A 125 5.26 0.86 6.61
N GLU A 126 6.55 0.60 6.41
CA GLU A 126 7.60 1.21 7.23
C GLU A 126 7.67 2.74 7.02
N THR A 127 7.49 3.21 5.78
CA THR A 127 7.44 4.66 5.47
C THR A 127 6.28 5.36 6.20
N MET A 128 5.18 4.64 6.45
CA MET A 128 3.99 5.14 7.14
C MET A 128 3.99 4.86 8.65
N ASP A 129 5.06 4.26 9.19
CA ASP A 129 5.14 3.81 10.58
C ASP A 129 3.98 2.87 10.97
N ILE A 130 3.59 1.98 10.05
CA ILE A 130 2.53 0.99 10.26
C ILE A 130 3.17 -0.37 10.58
N TYR A 131 2.89 -0.87 11.78
CA TYR A 131 3.35 -2.18 12.21
C TYR A 131 2.32 -3.27 11.92
N VAL A 132 2.75 -4.32 11.22
CA VAL A 132 1.95 -5.54 10.98
C VAL A 132 2.72 -6.73 11.50
N ALA A 133 2.16 -7.46 12.47
CA ALA A 133 2.76 -8.69 12.95
C ALA A 133 2.43 -9.85 12.01
N PHE A 134 3.45 -10.64 11.65
CA PHE A 134 3.27 -11.91 10.98
C PHE A 134 3.69 -13.02 11.94
N ASP A 135 2.71 -13.81 12.38
CA ASP A 135 2.94 -14.97 13.21
C ASP A 135 3.17 -16.18 12.29
N SER A 136 4.44 -16.53 12.11
CA SER A 136 4.89 -17.65 11.29
C SER A 136 5.48 -18.72 12.19
N PRO A 137 5.34 -20.01 11.86
CA PRO A 137 6.15 -21.03 12.51
C PRO A 137 7.64 -20.66 12.40
N ALA A 138 8.34 -20.69 13.53
CA ALA A 138 9.77 -20.43 13.57
C ALA A 138 10.48 -21.47 12.69
N LEU A 139 11.38 -21.00 11.82
CA LEU A 139 12.24 -21.88 11.05
C LEU A 139 13.16 -22.64 12.03
N PRO A 140 13.29 -23.98 11.90
CA PRO A 140 14.33 -24.72 12.60
C PRO A 140 15.67 -24.40 11.92
N LEU A 141 16.31 -23.33 12.36
CA LEU A 141 17.62 -22.88 11.90
C LEU A 141 18.74 -23.62 12.64
#